data_AF-A0A5K0XX55-F1
#
_entry.id   AF-A0A5K0XX55-F1
#
_cell.length_a   1.000
_cell.length_b   1.000
_cell.length_c   1.000
_cell.angle_alpha   90.00
_cell.angle_beta   90.00
_cell.angle_gamma   90.00
#
_symmetry.space_group_name_H-M   'P 1'
#
loop_
_entity.id
_entity.type
_entity.pdbx_description
1 polymer ?
#
loop_
_entity_poly.entity_id
_entity_poly.type
_entity_poly.pdbx_seq_one_letter_code
_entity_poly.pdbx_strand_id
1 'polypeptide(L)' 'LHRKKDLSVLQYLREFKAICDELAAIGKPISDQYKVFWLLNGLGSGYEA' A
#
# COMPACT_ATOMS: atom_id res chain seq x y z
N LEU A 1 -13.74 -18.78 -8.90
CA LEU A 1 -14.30 -17.68 -8.08
C LEU A 1 -13.18 -17.06 -7.23
N HIS A 2 -12.18 -16.39 -7.83
CA HIS A 2 -11.00 -15.87 -7.11
C HIS A 2 -10.97 -14.33 -6.93
N ARG A 3 -12.03 -13.65 -7.36
CA ARG A 3 -11.98 -12.20 -7.60
C ARG A 3 -12.04 -11.33 -6.33
N LYS A 4 -12.47 -11.87 -5.18
CA LYS A 4 -12.69 -11.09 -3.95
C LYS A 4 -11.39 -10.69 -3.21
N LYS A 5 -10.37 -11.55 -3.16
CA LYS A 5 -9.09 -11.24 -2.49
C LYS A 5 -8.22 -10.29 -3.31
N ASP A 6 -8.28 -10.37 -4.63
CA ASP A 6 -7.50 -9.51 -5.53
C ASP A 6 -7.99 -8.05 -5.45
N LEU A 7 -9.32 -7.86 -5.39
CA LEU A 7 -9.94 -6.55 -5.18
C LEU A 7 -9.48 -5.89 -3.87
N SER A 8 -9.30 -6.64 -2.77
CA SER A 8 -8.86 -6.06 -1.49
C SER A 8 -7.41 -5.60 -1.52
N VAL A 9 -6.51 -6.34 -2.17
CA VAL A 9 -5.09 -5.94 -2.29
C VAL A 9 -4.95 -4.72 -3.20
N LEU A 10 -5.68 -4.69 -4.31
CA LEU A 10 -5.64 -3.58 -5.27
C LEU A 10 -6.28 -2.31 -4.69
N GLN A 11 -7.29 -2.46 -3.83
CA GLN A 11 -7.88 -1.35 -3.08
C GLN A 11 -6.91 -0.82 -2.01
N TYR A 12 -6.25 -1.70 -1.27
CA TYR A 12 -5.19 -1.33 -0.32
C TYR A 12 -4.04 -0.58 -1.01
N LEU A 13 -3.54 -1.08 -2.16
CA LEU A 13 -2.49 -0.42 -2.93
C LEU A 13 -2.90 0.99 -3.41
N ARG A 14 -4.17 1.18 -3.79
CA ARG A 14 -4.68 2.48 -4.21
C ARG A 14 -4.74 3.48 -3.05
N GLU A 15 -5.23 3.04 -1.90
CA GLU A 15 -5.28 3.88 -0.69
C GLU A 15 -3.87 4.22 -0.21
N PHE A 16 -2.96 3.25 -0.20
CA PHE A 16 -1.55 3.47 0.16
C PHE A 16 -0.87 4.48 -0.78
N LYS A 17 -1.13 4.37 -2.09
CA LYS A 17 -0.61 5.32 -3.08
C LYS A 17 -1.16 6.73 -2.84
N ALA A 18 -2.45 6.88 -2.56
CA ALA A 18 -3.05 8.18 -2.27
C ALA A 18 -2.37 8.87 -1.07
N ILE A 19 -2.11 8.14 0.01
CA ILE A 19 -1.40 8.66 1.19
C ILE A 19 0.03 9.10 0.82
N CYS A 20 0.75 8.30 0.03
CA CYS A 20 2.10 8.66 -0.42
C CYS A 20 2.10 9.92 -1.31
N ASP A 21 1.10 10.06 -2.18
CA ASP A 21 0.95 11.22 -3.06
C ASP A 21 0.56 12.48 -2.26
N GLU A 22 -0.31 12.36 -1.26
CA GLU A 22 -0.65 13.45 -0.32
C GLU A 22 0.57 13.92 0.49
N LEU A 23 1.37 12.99 1.00
CA LEU A 23 2.62 13.29 1.71
C LEU A 23 3.64 13.98 0.80
N ALA A 24 3.73 13.56 -0.46
CA ALA A 24 4.55 14.23 -1.45
C ALA A 24 4.03 15.66 -1.75
N ALA A 25 2.71 15.84 -1.83
CA ALA A 25 2.08 17.13 -2.10
C ALA A 25 2.33 18.17 -0.99
N ILE A 26 2.41 17.76 0.27
CA ILE A 26 2.78 18.64 1.40
C ILE A 26 4.30 18.86 1.53
N GLY A 27 5.10 18.37 0.58
CA GLY A 27 6.56 18.51 0.58
C GLY A 27 7.27 17.59 1.58
N LYS A 28 6.59 16.53 2.05
CA LYS A 28 7.16 15.50 2.94
C LYS A 28 7.14 14.12 2.26
N PRO A 29 7.83 13.96 1.11
CA PRO A 29 7.85 12.67 0.43
C PRO A 29 8.50 11.60 1.30
N ILE A 30 7.89 10.42 1.34
CA ILE A 30 8.49 9.22 1.94
C ILE A 30 9.54 8.66 0.96
N SER A 31 10.70 8.23 1.48
CA SER A 31 11.70 7.50 0.69
C SER A 31 11.17 6.13 0.24
N ASP A 32 11.52 5.69 -0.96
CA ASP A 32 10.98 4.46 -1.55
C ASP A 32 11.25 3.21 -0.69
N GLN A 33 12.36 3.20 0.03
CA GLN A 33 12.72 2.14 0.98
C GLN A 33 11.68 2.01 2.10
N TYR A 34 11.24 3.16 2.63
CA TYR A 34 10.21 3.22 3.66
C TYR A 34 8.83 2.92 3.09
N LYS A 35 8.53 3.33 1.86
CA LYS A 35 7.27 2.96 1.19
C LYS A 35 7.15 1.44 1.06
N VAL A 36 8.21 0.77 0.61
CA VAL A 36 8.25 -0.69 0.48
C VAL A 36 8.11 -1.37 1.83
N PHE A 37 8.83 -0.89 2.86
CA PHE A 37 8.72 -1.42 4.22
C PHE A 37 7.28 -1.33 4.76
N TRP A 38 6.66 -0.15 4.68
CA TRP A 38 5.29 0.06 5.18
C TRP A 38 4.24 -0.70 4.36
N LEU A 39 4.43 -0.81 3.05
CA LEU A 39 3.52 -1.55 2.19
C LEU A 39 3.54 -3.05 2.53
N LEU A 40 4.73 -3.64 2.66
CA LEU A 40 4.88 -5.05 3.03
C LEU A 40 4.35 -5.33 4.43
N ASN A 41 4.58 -4.41 5.37
CA ASN A 41 4.12 -4.57 6.75
C ASN A 41 2.59 -4.40 6.88
N GLY A 42 1.96 -3.58 6.03
CA GLY A 42 0.52 -3.33 6.06
C GLY A 42 -0.34 -4.31 5.26
N LEU A 43 0.26 -5.15 4.41
CA LEU A 43 -0.44 -6.26 3.74
C LEU A 43 -0.88 -7.37 4.72
N GLY A 44 -0.27 -7.45 5.91
CA GLY A 44 -0.63 -8.39 6.97
C GLY A 44 -0.41 -9.87 6.63
N SER A 45 -0.72 -10.76 7.57
CA SER A 45 -0.61 -12.22 7.39
C SER A 45 -1.58 -12.82 6.36
N GLY A 46 -2.43 -11.99 5.72
CA GLY A 46 -3.30 -12.42 4.62
C GLY A 46 -2.59 -12.57 3.27
N TYR A 47 -1.34 -12.13 3.17
CA TYR A 47 -0.46 -12.33 2.01
C TYR A 47 0.39 -13.61 2.10
N GLU A 48 0.61 -14.13 3.30
CA GLU A 48 1.23 -15.45 3.50
C GLU A 48 0.20 -16.51 3.07
N ALA A 49 0.55 -17.26 2.02
CA ALA A 49 -0.24 -18.36 1.46
C ALA A 49 -0.11 -19.62 2.31
#